data_AF-A0A4R4TIH2-F1
#
_entry.id   AF-A0A4R4TIH2-F1
#
_cell.length_a   1.000
_cell.length_b   1.000
_cell.length_c   1.000
_cell.angle_alpha   90.00
_cell.angle_beta   90.00
_cell.angle_gamma   90.00
#
_symmetry.space_group_name_H-M   'P 1'
#
loop_
_entity.id
_entity.type
_entity.pdbx_description
1 polymer ?
#
loop_
_entity_poly.entity_id
_entity_poly.type
_entity_poly.pdbx_seq_one_letter_code
_entity_poly.pdbx_strand_id
1 'polypeptide(L)'
;MRIRHPLFAGVGALGLLAVSGCDLAQGMTERLAEDEREPLVIAVPEWPGGQANAAVAAYVLENELDVPVRAVEISQRDAWQQLADGSVQAILEDWGALPEQVELYVDRKETVVEAGELGITGHVGWYVSDDFAEANPSVLDWRNLNDFAGDLGGRLLHADPGYATRDATIVDDLGLDFQPVAAGSEDALVTEIADAAEAGEPLLTYFWEPHWLSAEVSLTEVRLPDYYPKISLQKYLNAEFAEVGDAAAVDFLRRFSWTAEDQNAVAELIAGEGLTPAAAAERWVTEHPDTVAGWLE
;
A
#
# COMPACT_ATOMS: atom_id res chain seq x y z
N MET A 1 76.48 36.29 6.46
CA MET A 1 76.98 37.58 5.96
C MET A 1 76.51 37.76 4.53
N ARG A 2 75.56 38.71 4.33
CA ARG A 2 75.05 39.30 3.07
C ARG A 2 74.69 38.39 1.89
N ILE A 3 73.43 37.96 1.87
CA ILE A 3 72.68 37.65 0.64
C ILE A 3 71.96 38.95 0.24
N ARG A 4 72.11 39.36 -1.03
CA ARG A 4 71.34 40.43 -1.67
C ARG A 4 70.52 39.81 -2.81
N HIS A 5 69.21 39.99 -2.77
CA HIS A 5 68.31 39.74 -3.90
C HIS A 5 68.63 40.65 -5.08
N PRO A 6 68.28 40.19 -6.30
CA PRO A 6 67.42 41.03 -7.12
C PRO A 6 66.18 40.29 -7.63
N LEU A 7 65.12 41.07 -7.73
CA LEU A 7 63.83 40.78 -8.35
C LEU A 7 63.98 40.34 -9.81
N PHE A 8 63.18 39.37 -10.23
CA PHE A 8 62.72 39.29 -11.62
C PHE A 8 61.21 39.03 -11.66
N ALA A 9 60.57 39.82 -12.52
CA ALA A 9 59.15 39.99 -12.70
C ALA A 9 58.47 38.73 -13.23
N GLY A 10 57.23 38.52 -12.80
CA GLY A 10 56.36 37.49 -13.33
C GLY A 10 55.87 37.82 -14.74
N VAL A 11 55.64 36.76 -15.52
CA VAL A 11 54.74 36.75 -16.68
C VAL A 11 53.94 35.45 -16.54
N GLY A 12 52.69 35.58 -16.08
CA GLY A 12 51.71 34.50 -16.12
C GLY A 12 51.14 34.41 -17.53
N ALA A 13 51.38 33.30 -18.23
CA ALA A 13 50.70 32.99 -19.47
C ALA A 13 49.35 32.34 -19.14
N LEU A 14 48.25 33.09 -19.27
CA LEU A 14 46.91 32.53 -19.39
C LEU A 14 46.80 31.88 -20.78
N GLY A 15 46.82 30.54 -20.82
CA GLY A 15 46.39 29.79 -21.99
C GLY A 15 44.86 29.80 -22.08
N LEU A 16 44.32 30.55 -23.03
CA LEU A 16 42.91 30.47 -23.43
C LEU A 16 42.69 29.15 -24.19
N LEU A 17 42.15 28.14 -23.51
CA LEU A 17 41.54 26.99 -24.16
C LEU A 17 40.18 27.44 -24.71
N ALA A 18 40.11 27.61 -26.04
CA ALA A 18 38.85 27.79 -26.75
C ALA A 18 38.11 26.44 -26.78
N VAL A 19 37.28 26.20 -25.77
CA VAL A 19 36.27 25.12 -25.82
C VAL A 19 35.13 25.62 -26.69
N SER A 20 34.92 24.96 -27.82
CA SER A 20 33.77 25.18 -28.70
C SER A 20 32.48 25.00 -27.90
N GLY A 21 31.74 26.09 -27.69
CA GLY A 21 30.50 26.11 -26.89
C GLY A 21 29.33 25.29 -27.45
N CYS A 22 29.49 24.58 -28.57
CA CYS A 22 28.46 23.71 -29.12
C CYS A 22 28.38 22.34 -28.41
N ASP A 23 29.51 21.76 -27.98
CA ASP A 23 29.50 20.44 -27.34
C ASP A 23 28.95 20.47 -25.90
N LEU A 24 29.20 21.55 -25.17
CA LEU A 24 28.65 21.72 -23.81
C LEU A 24 27.15 22.02 -23.82
N ALA A 25 26.65 22.68 -24.87
CA ALA A 25 25.22 22.92 -25.03
C ALA A 25 24.47 21.65 -25.43
N GLN A 26 25.02 20.82 -26.34
CA GLN A 26 24.41 19.52 -26.68
C GLN A 26 24.42 18.54 -25.51
N GLY A 27 25.52 18.41 -24.77
CA GLY A 27 25.59 17.53 -23.58
C GLY A 27 24.78 18.02 -22.38
N MET A 28 24.45 19.32 -22.29
CA MET A 28 23.51 19.84 -21.29
C MET A 28 22.05 19.72 -21.72
N THR A 29 21.75 19.70 -23.03
CA THR A 29 20.38 19.60 -23.54
C THR A 29 19.86 18.16 -23.45
N GLU A 30 20.72 17.14 -23.62
CA GLU A 30 20.35 15.73 -23.41
C GLU A 30 20.05 15.40 -21.93
N ARG A 31 20.53 16.20 -20.98
CA ARG A 31 20.36 15.96 -19.54
C ARG A 31 19.18 16.69 -18.89
N LEU A 32 18.40 17.41 -19.68
CA LEU A 32 17.24 18.20 -19.24
C LEU A 32 16.00 17.98 -20.13
N ALA A 33 15.95 16.90 -20.90
CA ALA A 33 14.67 16.36 -21.33
C ALA A 33 13.97 15.82 -20.07
N GLU A 34 13.12 16.65 -19.45
CA GLU A 34 12.00 16.15 -18.67
C GLU A 34 11.32 15.10 -19.55
N ASP A 35 11.19 13.88 -19.04
CA ASP A 35 10.56 12.79 -19.75
C ASP A 35 9.14 13.23 -20.15
N GLU A 36 8.93 13.55 -21.43
CA GLU A 36 7.64 14.03 -21.95
C GLU A 36 6.58 12.90 -22.00
N ARG A 37 6.93 11.67 -21.58
CA ARG A 37 5.99 10.55 -21.47
C ARG A 37 4.99 10.82 -20.35
N GLU A 38 3.71 10.63 -20.66
CA GLU A 38 2.66 10.66 -19.64
C GLU A 38 2.87 9.51 -18.65
N PRO A 39 2.92 9.78 -17.33
CA PRO A 39 3.18 8.75 -16.34
C PRO A 39 1.99 7.79 -16.18
N LEU A 40 2.30 6.52 -15.97
CA LEU A 40 1.32 5.52 -15.53
C LEU A 40 0.86 5.88 -14.11
N VAL A 41 -0.44 6.01 -13.93
CA VAL A 41 -1.07 6.42 -12.67
C VAL A 41 -1.55 5.19 -11.91
N ILE A 42 -1.01 4.98 -10.71
CA ILE A 42 -1.40 3.89 -9.81
C ILE A 42 -2.21 4.48 -8.65
N ALA A 43 -3.40 3.92 -8.41
CA ALA A 43 -4.18 4.25 -7.22
C ALA A 43 -3.50 3.64 -5.98
N VAL A 44 -3.34 4.47 -4.96
CA VAL A 44 -2.79 4.08 -3.67
C VAL A 44 -3.90 4.20 -2.63
N PRO A 45 -4.32 3.09 -2.00
CA PRO A 45 -5.25 3.17 -0.90
C PRO A 45 -4.55 3.69 0.36
N GLU A 46 -5.34 4.08 1.36
CA GLU A 46 -4.83 4.67 2.59
C GLU A 46 -4.12 3.65 3.49
N TRP A 47 -4.36 2.34 3.33
CA TRP A 47 -3.73 1.31 4.17
C TRP A 47 -2.29 0.96 3.72
N PRO A 48 -1.31 0.86 4.65
CA PRO A 48 0.08 0.44 4.45
C PRO A 48 0.29 -0.76 3.52
N GLY A 49 -0.54 -1.80 3.63
CA GLY A 49 -0.43 -2.97 2.74
C GLY A 49 -0.59 -2.61 1.26
N GLY A 50 -1.49 -1.68 0.94
CA GLY A 50 -1.72 -1.21 -0.42
C GLY A 50 -0.73 -0.13 -0.85
N GLN A 51 -0.24 0.67 0.09
CA GLN A 51 0.91 1.54 -0.13
C GLN A 51 2.15 0.72 -0.51
N ALA A 52 2.39 -0.40 0.16
CA ALA A 52 3.48 -1.33 -0.14
C ALA A 52 3.35 -1.92 -1.56
N ASN A 53 2.15 -2.42 -1.92
CA ASN A 53 1.86 -2.91 -3.28
C ASN A 53 2.18 -1.86 -4.34
N ALA A 54 1.66 -0.64 -4.17
CA ALA A 54 1.88 0.46 -5.11
C ALA A 54 3.35 0.89 -5.19
N ALA A 55 4.05 0.92 -4.05
CA ALA A 55 5.44 1.34 -4.00
C ALA A 55 6.37 0.35 -4.70
N VAL A 56 6.22 -0.95 -4.47
CA VAL A 56 7.04 -1.98 -5.13
C VAL A 56 6.76 -2.00 -6.63
N ALA A 57 5.49 -1.94 -7.03
CA ALA A 57 5.13 -1.89 -8.44
C ALA A 57 5.70 -0.63 -9.13
N ALA A 58 5.58 0.54 -8.50
CA ALA A 58 6.14 1.79 -9.01
C ALA A 58 7.66 1.70 -9.16
N TYR A 59 8.36 1.18 -8.14
CA TYR A 59 9.81 1.05 -8.17
C TYR A 59 10.29 0.17 -9.33
N VAL A 60 9.66 -0.99 -9.55
CA VAL A 60 10.02 -1.90 -10.65
C VAL A 60 9.71 -1.25 -12.01
N LEU A 61 8.54 -0.62 -12.17
CA LEU A 61 8.18 0.09 -13.39
C LEU A 61 9.21 1.17 -13.74
N GLU A 62 9.61 2.00 -12.76
CA GLU A 62 10.52 3.11 -12.99
C GLU A 62 11.97 2.65 -13.22
N ASN A 63 12.46 1.67 -12.45
CA ASN A 63 13.89 1.33 -12.43
C ASN A 63 14.26 0.15 -13.36
N GLU A 64 13.34 -0.79 -13.59
CA GLU A 64 13.60 -1.98 -14.42
C GLU A 64 12.97 -1.85 -15.82
N LEU A 65 11.88 -1.10 -15.95
CA LEU A 65 11.15 -0.94 -17.21
C LEU A 65 11.21 0.48 -17.81
N ASP A 66 11.85 1.43 -17.11
CA ASP A 66 11.94 2.84 -17.52
C ASP A 66 10.56 3.46 -17.80
N VAL A 67 9.53 3.10 -17.03
CA VAL A 67 8.16 3.62 -17.16
C VAL A 67 7.93 4.66 -16.06
N PRO A 68 7.67 5.94 -16.37
CA PRO A 68 7.39 6.93 -15.34
C PRO A 68 6.07 6.63 -14.63
N VAL A 69 6.06 6.69 -13.29
CA VAL A 69 4.88 6.38 -12.49
C VAL A 69 4.45 7.59 -11.66
N ARG A 70 3.13 7.75 -11.50
CA ARG A 70 2.53 8.67 -10.55
C ARG A 70 1.58 7.92 -9.63
N ALA A 71 2.05 7.62 -8.44
CA ALA A 71 1.22 7.10 -7.36
C ALA A 71 0.29 8.21 -6.82
N VAL A 72 -1.01 7.95 -6.72
CA VAL A 72 -1.99 8.90 -6.19
C VAL A 72 -2.79 8.27 -5.06
N GLU A 73 -2.77 8.90 -3.89
CA GLU A 73 -3.63 8.52 -2.77
C GLU A 73 -5.09 8.83 -3.12
N ILE A 74 -5.96 7.83 -2.99
CA ILE A 74 -7.34 7.93 -3.43
C ILE A 74 -8.22 6.90 -2.71
N SER A 75 -9.46 7.29 -2.38
CA SER A 75 -10.43 6.37 -1.81
C SER A 75 -10.76 5.22 -2.77
N GLN A 76 -11.07 4.02 -2.25
CA GLN A 76 -11.40 2.86 -3.10
C GLN A 76 -12.53 3.16 -4.09
N ARG A 77 -13.56 3.90 -3.66
CA ARG A 77 -14.70 4.26 -4.51
C ARG A 77 -14.28 5.19 -5.66
N ASP A 78 -13.46 6.20 -5.37
CA ASP A 78 -12.99 7.13 -6.40
C ASP A 78 -11.96 6.47 -7.32
N ALA A 79 -11.14 5.55 -6.79
CA ALA A 79 -10.22 4.74 -7.57
C ALA A 79 -10.95 3.95 -8.65
N TRP A 80 -12.06 3.27 -8.32
CA TRP A 80 -12.88 2.56 -9.31
C TRP A 80 -13.46 3.46 -10.40
N GLN A 81 -13.90 4.67 -10.03
CA GLN A 81 -14.42 5.63 -11.02
C GLN A 81 -13.32 6.14 -11.95
N GLN A 82 -12.16 6.50 -11.40
CA GLN A 82 -11.01 6.98 -12.16
C GLN A 82 -10.32 5.88 -12.96
N LEU A 83 -10.37 4.63 -12.51
CA LEU A 83 -9.92 3.48 -13.27
C LEU A 83 -10.80 3.30 -14.52
N ALA A 84 -12.11 3.46 -14.37
CA ALA A 84 -13.05 3.31 -15.48
C ALA A 84 -12.97 4.43 -16.52
N ASP A 85 -12.66 5.66 -16.11
CA ASP A 85 -12.49 6.78 -17.05
C ASP A 85 -11.05 6.94 -17.58
N GLY A 86 -10.11 6.17 -17.04
CA GLY A 86 -8.71 6.16 -17.47
C GLY A 86 -7.84 7.24 -16.83
N SER A 87 -8.33 7.99 -15.85
CA SER A 87 -7.51 8.92 -15.06
C SER A 87 -6.51 8.18 -14.15
N VAL A 88 -6.85 6.96 -13.74
CA VAL A 88 -5.98 5.97 -13.08
C VAL A 88 -5.87 4.75 -13.99
N GLN A 89 -4.69 4.14 -14.08
CA GLN A 89 -4.48 2.95 -14.92
C GLN A 89 -4.48 1.64 -14.15
N ALA A 90 -4.18 1.64 -12.84
CA ALA A 90 -4.09 0.42 -12.04
C ALA A 90 -4.63 0.57 -10.61
N ILE A 91 -5.38 -0.45 -10.18
CA ILE A 91 -5.65 -0.78 -8.78
C ILE A 91 -4.94 -2.10 -8.49
N LEU A 92 -4.06 -2.13 -7.49
CA LEU A 92 -3.22 -3.29 -7.21
C LEU A 92 -3.71 -4.16 -6.04
N GLU A 93 -4.72 -3.68 -5.33
CA GLU A 93 -5.30 -4.41 -4.20
C GLU A 93 -6.76 -4.03 -4.03
N ASP A 94 -7.64 -4.92 -4.46
CA ASP A 94 -9.07 -4.81 -4.22
C ASP A 94 -9.55 -5.91 -3.29
N TRP A 95 -10.17 -5.49 -2.18
CA TRP A 95 -10.77 -6.35 -1.16
C TRP A 95 -12.21 -6.77 -1.50
N GLY A 96 -12.67 -6.60 -2.75
CA GLY A 96 -14.00 -7.04 -3.18
C GLY A 96 -15.17 -6.36 -2.48
N ALA A 97 -14.93 -5.24 -1.78
CA ALA A 97 -15.93 -4.57 -0.94
C ALA A 97 -17.00 -3.82 -1.74
N LEU A 98 -16.75 -3.58 -3.04
CA LEU A 98 -17.63 -2.85 -3.94
C LEU A 98 -18.03 -3.70 -5.17
N PRO A 99 -18.73 -4.83 -4.98
CA PRO A 99 -19.06 -5.76 -6.07
C PRO A 99 -19.91 -5.11 -7.18
N GLU A 100 -20.68 -4.07 -6.86
CA GLU A 100 -21.44 -3.31 -7.84
C GLU A 100 -20.56 -2.52 -8.82
N GLN A 101 -19.33 -2.17 -8.43
CA GLN A 101 -18.37 -1.50 -9.32
C GLN A 101 -17.79 -2.49 -10.34
N VAL A 102 -17.51 -3.72 -9.90
CA VAL A 102 -17.12 -4.82 -10.80
C VAL A 102 -18.24 -5.08 -11.81
N GLU A 103 -19.49 -5.28 -11.35
CA GLU A 103 -20.63 -5.50 -12.25
C GLU A 103 -20.82 -4.32 -13.23
N LEU A 104 -20.61 -3.09 -12.78
CA LEU A 104 -20.77 -1.91 -13.62
C LEU A 104 -19.66 -1.76 -14.65
N TYR A 105 -18.40 -1.77 -14.21
CA TYR A 105 -17.25 -1.35 -15.01
C TYR A 105 -16.55 -2.49 -15.74
N VAL A 106 -16.57 -3.70 -15.18
CA VAL A 106 -16.02 -4.91 -15.81
C VAL A 106 -17.10 -5.56 -16.68
N ASP A 107 -18.22 -5.99 -16.10
CA ASP A 107 -19.19 -6.83 -16.82
C ASP A 107 -20.05 -6.08 -17.83
N ARG A 108 -20.46 -4.84 -17.50
CA ARG A 108 -21.43 -4.09 -18.33
C ARG A 108 -20.79 -3.06 -19.25
N LYS A 109 -19.87 -2.26 -18.72
CA LYS A 109 -19.22 -1.19 -19.48
C LYS A 109 -17.94 -1.63 -20.17
N GLU A 110 -17.29 -2.69 -19.69
CA GLU A 110 -16.04 -3.22 -20.21
C GLU A 110 -14.92 -2.14 -20.27
N THR A 111 -14.99 -1.15 -19.37
CA THR A 111 -14.00 -0.05 -19.25
C THR A 111 -12.86 -0.41 -18.28
N VAL A 112 -13.03 -1.49 -17.52
CA VAL A 112 -12.05 -2.04 -16.59
C VAL A 112 -11.88 -3.53 -16.91
N VAL A 113 -10.65 -4.03 -16.81
CA VAL A 113 -10.34 -5.45 -16.99
C VAL A 113 -9.65 -6.00 -15.74
N GLU A 114 -9.94 -7.27 -15.43
CA GLU A 114 -9.21 -8.02 -14.40
C GLU A 114 -7.74 -8.16 -14.78
N ALA A 115 -6.85 -7.98 -13.80
CA ALA A 115 -5.40 -8.12 -13.95
C ALA A 115 -4.82 -9.30 -13.14
N GLY A 116 -5.70 -10.17 -12.65
CA GLY A 116 -5.37 -11.36 -11.87
C GLY A 116 -5.23 -11.10 -10.37
N GLU A 117 -4.96 -12.18 -9.65
CA GLU A 117 -4.79 -12.17 -8.20
C GLU A 117 -3.45 -11.51 -7.80
N LEU A 118 -3.43 -10.84 -6.66
CA LEU A 118 -2.21 -10.29 -6.06
C LEU A 118 -1.32 -11.39 -5.44
N GLY A 119 -1.87 -12.59 -5.22
CA GLY A 119 -1.18 -13.68 -4.50
C GLY A 119 -1.44 -13.68 -2.98
N ILE A 120 -2.29 -12.77 -2.51
CA ILE A 120 -2.61 -12.57 -1.10
C ILE A 120 -4.08 -12.91 -0.85
N THR A 121 -4.33 -13.72 0.18
CA THR A 121 -5.69 -13.97 0.68
C THR A 121 -5.94 -13.14 1.92
N GLY A 122 -6.83 -12.17 1.80
CA GLY A 122 -7.26 -11.30 2.88
C GLY A 122 -8.42 -11.92 3.68
N HIS A 123 -8.47 -11.61 4.96
CA HIS A 123 -9.56 -11.93 5.87
C HIS A 123 -9.80 -10.74 6.79
N VAL A 124 -11.02 -10.24 6.82
CA VAL A 124 -11.46 -9.23 7.79
C VAL A 124 -12.19 -9.95 8.91
N GLY A 125 -12.09 -9.47 10.15
CA GLY A 125 -12.76 -10.09 11.27
C GLY A 125 -12.92 -9.14 12.45
N TRP A 126 -13.57 -9.65 13.49
CA TRP A 126 -13.53 -9.02 14.80
C TRP A 126 -12.58 -9.79 15.68
N TYR A 127 -11.75 -9.06 16.41
CA TYR A 127 -10.66 -9.60 17.18
C TYR A 127 -10.69 -9.04 18.59
N VAL A 128 -10.26 -9.86 19.54
CA VAL A 128 -9.99 -9.45 20.91
C VAL A 128 -8.51 -9.62 21.21
N SER A 129 -8.01 -8.91 22.23
CA SER A 129 -6.65 -9.15 22.73
C SER A 129 -6.49 -10.60 23.19
N ASP A 130 -5.34 -11.20 22.88
CA ASP A 130 -5.12 -12.63 23.12
C ASP A 130 -5.21 -12.99 24.61
N ASP A 131 -4.58 -12.19 25.48
CA ASP A 131 -4.67 -12.34 26.94
C ASP A 131 -6.13 -12.35 27.44
N PHE A 132 -6.99 -11.52 26.84
CA PHE A 132 -8.42 -11.49 27.20
C PHE A 132 -9.15 -12.74 26.72
N ALA A 133 -8.83 -13.23 25.52
CA ALA A 133 -9.37 -14.48 24.99
C ALA A 133 -8.93 -15.70 25.81
N GLU A 134 -7.66 -15.76 26.23
CA GLU A 134 -7.14 -16.84 27.06
C GLU A 134 -7.83 -16.89 28.43
N ALA A 135 -8.04 -15.72 29.05
CA ALA A 135 -8.75 -15.59 30.31
C ALA A 135 -10.26 -15.88 30.16
N ASN A 136 -10.84 -15.58 28.99
CA ASN A 136 -12.28 -15.68 28.73
C ASN A 136 -12.59 -16.43 27.41
N PRO A 137 -12.30 -17.73 27.28
CA PRO A 137 -12.38 -18.41 25.97
C PRO A 137 -13.75 -18.39 25.30
N SER A 138 -14.83 -18.21 26.08
CA SER A 138 -16.19 -18.07 25.56
C SER A 138 -16.44 -16.79 24.79
N VAL A 139 -15.60 -15.74 24.94
CA VAL A 139 -15.72 -14.47 24.18
C VAL A 139 -15.57 -14.70 22.66
N LEU A 140 -14.88 -15.77 22.26
CA LEU A 140 -14.63 -16.13 20.86
C LEU A 140 -15.83 -16.72 20.12
N ASP A 141 -16.99 -16.82 20.77
CA ASP A 141 -18.26 -17.10 20.10
C ASP A 141 -19.11 -15.83 20.18
N TRP A 142 -19.47 -15.27 19.02
CA TRP A 142 -20.24 -14.03 18.93
C TRP A 142 -21.50 -14.04 19.81
N ARG A 143 -22.09 -15.21 20.04
CA ARG A 143 -23.29 -15.38 20.87
C ARG A 143 -23.10 -14.99 22.32
N ASN A 144 -21.86 -14.97 22.81
CA ASN A 144 -21.53 -14.63 24.19
C ASN A 144 -21.00 -13.20 24.33
N LEU A 145 -20.81 -12.44 23.23
CA LEU A 145 -20.18 -11.12 23.29
C LEU A 145 -20.90 -10.16 24.25
N ASN A 146 -22.24 -10.20 24.33
CA ASN A 146 -23.00 -9.33 25.22
C ASN A 146 -22.68 -9.58 26.71
N ASP A 147 -22.27 -10.80 27.08
CA ASP A 147 -21.85 -11.10 28.45
C ASP A 147 -20.54 -10.35 28.82
N PHE A 148 -19.74 -9.97 27.81
CA PHE A 148 -18.46 -9.27 27.96
C PHE A 148 -18.53 -7.78 27.59
N ALA A 149 -19.69 -7.26 27.20
CA ALA A 149 -19.83 -5.87 26.77
C ALA A 149 -19.34 -4.88 27.83
N GLY A 150 -19.53 -5.15 29.12
CA GLY A 150 -19.00 -4.33 30.20
C GLY A 150 -17.47 -4.32 30.28
N ASP A 151 -16.84 -5.49 30.11
CA ASP A 151 -15.38 -5.65 30.19
C ASP A 151 -14.68 -5.05 28.96
N LEU A 152 -15.32 -5.13 27.79
CA LEU A 152 -14.87 -4.56 26.51
C LEU A 152 -15.30 -3.09 26.32
N GLY A 153 -15.87 -2.47 27.36
CA GLY A 153 -16.28 -1.07 27.35
C GLY A 153 -17.45 -0.74 26.43
N GLY A 154 -18.18 -1.73 25.92
CA GLY A 154 -19.33 -1.60 25.02
C GLY A 154 -18.97 -1.03 23.65
N ARG A 155 -17.69 -1.09 23.28
CA ARG A 155 -17.17 -0.53 22.02
C ARG A 155 -16.65 -1.64 21.13
N LEU A 156 -16.96 -1.53 19.84
CA LEU A 156 -16.24 -2.20 18.77
C LEU A 156 -15.38 -1.13 18.09
N LEU A 157 -14.08 -1.20 18.30
CA LEU A 157 -13.14 -0.29 17.66
C LEU A 157 -13.07 -0.60 16.16
N HIS A 158 -13.02 0.44 15.34
CA HIS A 158 -13.05 0.37 13.88
C HIS A 158 -12.00 1.34 13.31
N ALA A 159 -11.52 1.11 12.10
CA ALA A 159 -10.52 1.93 11.40
C ALA A 159 -11.06 3.32 10.95
N ASP A 160 -10.87 3.67 9.68
CA ASP A 160 -11.35 4.92 9.07
C ASP A 160 -12.84 4.82 8.67
N PRO A 161 -13.68 5.86 8.91
CA PRO A 161 -15.09 5.87 8.50
C PRO A 161 -15.36 5.65 7.00
N GLY A 162 -14.36 5.85 6.16
CA GLY A 162 -14.37 5.61 4.71
C GLY A 162 -14.17 4.15 4.33
N TYR A 163 -13.76 3.28 5.27
CA TYR A 163 -13.59 1.86 5.00
C TYR A 163 -14.95 1.20 4.81
N ALA A 164 -15.04 0.32 3.82
CA ALA A 164 -16.27 -0.38 3.47
C ALA A 164 -16.52 -1.56 4.43
N THR A 165 -16.79 -1.27 5.71
CA THR A 165 -17.08 -2.31 6.70
C THR A 165 -18.58 -2.53 6.89
N ARG A 166 -18.92 -3.63 7.56
CA ARG A 166 -20.31 -4.05 7.83
C ARG A 166 -20.66 -3.98 9.31
N ASP A 167 -19.80 -3.38 10.14
CA ASP A 167 -19.82 -3.56 11.59
C ASP A 167 -21.13 -3.13 12.24
N ALA A 168 -21.66 -1.95 11.88
CA ALA A 168 -22.95 -1.49 12.39
C ALA A 168 -24.11 -2.41 11.99
N THR A 169 -24.06 -2.97 10.77
CA THR A 169 -25.08 -3.93 10.32
C THR A 169 -24.95 -5.26 11.06
N ILE A 170 -23.73 -5.74 11.29
CA ILE A 170 -23.48 -6.99 12.03
C ILE A 170 -23.94 -6.84 13.48
N VAL A 171 -23.63 -5.73 14.14
CA VAL A 171 -24.12 -5.42 15.50
C VAL A 171 -25.65 -5.47 15.55
N ASP A 172 -26.33 -4.79 14.64
CA ASP A 172 -27.80 -4.74 14.60
C ASP A 172 -28.41 -6.11 14.28
N ASP A 173 -27.89 -6.82 13.27
CA ASP A 173 -28.38 -8.13 12.83
C ASP A 173 -28.23 -9.20 13.91
N LEU A 174 -27.15 -9.13 14.70
CA LEU A 174 -26.85 -10.07 15.77
C LEU A 174 -27.41 -9.64 17.15
N GLY A 175 -27.96 -8.42 17.26
CA GLY A 175 -28.51 -7.90 18.51
C GLY A 175 -27.44 -7.71 19.59
N LEU A 176 -26.28 -7.18 19.21
CA LEU A 176 -25.12 -7.04 20.09
C LEU A 176 -25.13 -5.70 20.85
N ASP A 177 -24.70 -5.73 22.11
CA ASP A 177 -24.64 -4.56 23.00
C ASP A 177 -23.35 -3.75 22.81
N PHE A 178 -22.95 -3.51 21.56
CA PHE A 178 -21.71 -2.82 21.19
C PHE A 178 -21.99 -1.64 20.27
N GLN A 179 -21.28 -0.53 20.50
CA GLN A 179 -21.28 0.61 19.60
C GLN A 179 -20.02 0.56 18.74
N PRO A 180 -20.13 0.53 17.40
CA PRO A 180 -18.99 0.77 16.52
C PRO A 180 -18.44 2.19 16.74
N VAL A 181 -17.13 2.30 16.96
CA VAL A 181 -16.40 3.55 17.19
C VAL A 181 -15.21 3.59 16.24
N ALA A 182 -15.18 4.57 15.34
CA ALA A 182 -14.05 4.77 14.44
C ALA A 182 -12.87 5.44 15.17
N ALA A 183 -11.69 4.86 15.01
CA ALA A 183 -10.40 5.43 15.44
C ALA A 183 -10.02 6.65 14.57
N GLY A 184 -10.54 6.71 13.34
CA GLY A 184 -10.41 7.86 12.44
C GLY A 184 -9.28 7.76 11.42
N SER A 185 -8.40 6.77 11.55
CA SER A 185 -7.46 6.30 10.52
C SER A 185 -6.97 4.89 10.89
N GLU A 186 -6.29 4.21 9.98
CA GLU A 186 -5.60 2.96 10.32
C GLU A 186 -4.49 3.18 11.36
N ASP A 187 -3.66 4.22 11.22
CA ASP A 187 -2.60 4.52 12.19
C ASP A 187 -3.15 4.72 13.60
N ALA A 188 -4.32 5.37 13.71
CA ALA A 188 -5.01 5.54 14.98
C ALA A 188 -5.52 4.19 15.53
N LEU A 189 -6.07 3.34 14.67
CA LEU A 189 -6.52 1.99 15.05
C LEU A 189 -5.35 1.14 15.56
N VAL A 190 -4.25 1.12 14.81
CA VAL A 190 -3.02 0.40 15.16
C VAL A 190 -2.48 0.88 16.51
N THR A 191 -2.44 2.20 16.72
CA THR A 191 -1.98 2.80 17.98
C THR A 191 -2.88 2.36 19.14
N GLU A 192 -4.21 2.43 19.00
CA GLU A 192 -5.13 1.99 20.06
C GLU A 192 -5.00 0.49 20.35
N ILE A 193 -4.79 -0.36 19.34
CA ILE A 193 -4.56 -1.80 19.51
C ILE A 193 -3.25 -2.04 20.27
N ALA A 194 -2.16 -1.37 19.88
CA ALA A 194 -0.85 -1.52 20.52
C ALA A 194 -0.86 -1.02 21.97
N ASP A 195 -1.46 0.14 22.24
CA ASP A 195 -1.58 0.71 23.59
C ASP A 195 -2.39 -0.22 24.50
N ALA A 196 -3.50 -0.77 24.01
CA ALA A 196 -4.32 -1.71 24.76
C ALA A 196 -3.57 -3.02 25.05
N ALA A 197 -2.78 -3.52 24.08
CA ALA A 197 -1.93 -4.69 24.28
C ALA A 197 -0.84 -4.43 25.33
N GLU A 198 -0.14 -3.29 25.29
CA GLU A 198 0.88 -2.92 26.28
C GLU A 198 0.27 -2.78 27.69
N ALA A 199 -0.93 -2.18 27.77
CA ALA A 199 -1.63 -1.97 29.04
C ALA A 199 -2.33 -3.23 29.58
N GLY A 200 -2.44 -4.31 28.79
CA GLY A 200 -3.23 -5.49 29.12
C GLY A 200 -4.72 -5.18 29.23
N GLU A 201 -5.21 -4.20 28.47
CA GLU A 201 -6.61 -3.78 28.46
C GLU A 201 -7.43 -4.64 27.48
N PRO A 202 -8.63 -5.11 27.87
CA PRO A 202 -9.54 -5.77 26.96
C PRO A 202 -9.97 -4.83 25.83
N LEU A 203 -9.92 -5.33 24.60
CA LEU A 203 -10.39 -4.62 23.42
C LEU A 203 -11.19 -5.57 22.52
N LEU A 204 -12.18 -5.02 21.81
CA LEU A 204 -12.85 -5.67 20.68
C LEU A 204 -12.68 -4.75 19.48
N THR A 205 -12.07 -5.25 18.41
CA THR A 205 -11.72 -4.44 17.24
C THR A 205 -12.05 -5.13 15.94
N TYR A 206 -12.48 -4.34 14.95
CA TYR A 206 -12.34 -4.67 13.55
C TYR A 206 -10.85 -4.75 13.22
N PHE A 207 -10.41 -5.81 12.54
CA PHE A 207 -9.05 -5.94 12.05
C PHE A 207 -9.00 -6.90 10.85
N TRP A 208 -7.83 -7.05 10.24
CA TRP A 208 -7.65 -7.96 9.12
C TRP A 208 -6.31 -8.65 9.13
N GLU A 209 -6.27 -9.78 8.42
CA GLU A 209 -5.09 -10.57 8.16
C GLU A 209 -4.94 -10.79 6.65
N PRO A 210 -3.72 -10.80 6.10
CA PRO A 210 -2.46 -10.52 6.79
C PRO A 210 -2.31 -9.03 7.15
N HIS A 211 -1.58 -8.74 8.23
CA HIS A 211 -1.24 -7.38 8.62
C HIS A 211 0.11 -7.32 9.35
N TRP A 212 0.87 -6.24 9.18
CA TRP A 212 2.21 -6.08 9.76
C TRP A 212 2.22 -6.08 11.29
N LEU A 213 1.23 -5.42 11.91
CA LEU A 213 1.07 -5.36 13.37
C LEU A 213 0.98 -6.73 14.05
N SER A 214 0.58 -7.79 13.33
CA SER A 214 0.53 -9.15 13.86
C SER A 214 1.91 -9.68 14.32
N ALA A 215 3.01 -9.02 13.91
CA ALA A 215 4.35 -9.32 14.42
C ALA A 215 4.59 -8.79 15.84
N GLU A 216 3.86 -7.76 16.26
CA GLU A 216 4.03 -7.08 17.56
C GLU A 216 2.89 -7.38 18.53
N VAL A 217 1.65 -7.47 18.02
CA VAL A 217 0.44 -7.65 18.83
C VAL A 217 -0.26 -8.95 18.44
N SER A 218 -0.53 -9.79 19.44
CA SER A 218 -1.33 -11.00 19.28
C SER A 218 -2.80 -10.70 19.53
N LEU A 219 -3.62 -10.99 18.53
CA LEU A 219 -5.07 -10.85 18.56
C LEU A 219 -5.71 -12.21 18.23
N THR A 220 -6.84 -12.51 18.87
CA THR A 220 -7.59 -13.73 18.61
C THR A 220 -8.98 -13.42 18.05
N GLU A 221 -9.30 -14.04 16.93
CA GLU A 221 -10.53 -13.79 16.18
C GLU A 221 -11.78 -14.31 16.92
N VAL A 222 -12.79 -13.45 17.03
CA VAL A 222 -14.15 -13.81 17.41
C VAL A 222 -14.84 -14.49 16.24
N ARG A 223 -15.34 -15.71 16.44
CA ARG A 223 -16.05 -16.44 15.39
C ARG A 223 -17.41 -15.81 15.15
N LEU A 224 -17.50 -14.95 14.15
CA LEU A 224 -18.75 -14.42 13.60
C LEU A 224 -19.41 -15.44 12.65
N PRO A 225 -20.69 -15.27 12.28
CA PRO A 225 -21.23 -15.85 11.06
C PRO A 225 -20.45 -15.38 9.82
N ASP A 226 -20.73 -15.96 8.66
CA ASP A 226 -20.00 -15.73 7.39
C ASP A 226 -20.27 -14.34 6.77
N TYR A 227 -19.99 -13.28 7.53
CA TYR A 227 -20.10 -11.87 7.13
C TYR A 227 -18.83 -11.36 6.45
N TYR A 228 -17.68 -11.88 6.87
CA TYR A 228 -16.37 -11.57 6.35
C TYR A 228 -15.70 -12.85 5.83
N PRO A 229 -15.96 -13.22 4.57
CA PRO A 229 -15.31 -14.38 3.97
C PRO A 229 -13.84 -14.07 3.68
N LYS A 230 -13.03 -15.14 3.58
CA LYS A 230 -11.69 -15.01 3.01
C LYS A 230 -11.78 -14.69 1.52
N ILE A 231 -10.98 -13.72 1.09
CA ILE A 231 -10.99 -13.22 -0.28
C ILE A 231 -9.58 -13.26 -0.87
N SER A 232 -9.49 -13.68 -2.14
CA SER A 232 -8.26 -13.51 -2.90
C SER A 232 -8.21 -12.07 -3.40
N LEU A 233 -7.21 -11.30 -2.98
CA LEU A 233 -7.10 -9.88 -3.35
C LEU A 233 -6.82 -9.76 -4.84
N GLN A 234 -7.61 -8.92 -5.53
CA GLN A 234 -7.57 -8.79 -6.98
C GLN A 234 -6.90 -7.50 -7.42
N LYS A 235 -6.37 -7.52 -8.64
CA LYS A 235 -5.86 -6.35 -9.35
C LYS A 235 -6.76 -6.03 -10.54
N TYR A 236 -6.87 -4.75 -10.87
CA TYR A 236 -7.67 -4.28 -12.01
C TYR A 236 -6.91 -3.20 -12.79
N LEU A 237 -7.09 -3.21 -14.11
CA LEU A 237 -6.54 -2.20 -15.01
C LEU A 237 -7.65 -1.49 -15.77
N ASN A 238 -7.40 -0.24 -16.15
CA ASN A 238 -8.21 0.43 -17.17
C ASN A 238 -8.11 -0.38 -18.49
N ALA A 239 -9.24 -0.58 -19.18
CA ALA A 239 -9.31 -1.44 -20.37
C ALA A 239 -8.51 -0.88 -21.55
N GLU A 240 -8.57 0.43 -21.80
CA GLU A 240 -7.81 1.08 -22.87
C GLU A 240 -6.31 0.98 -22.58
N PHE A 241 -5.87 1.31 -21.37
CA PHE A 241 -4.48 1.12 -20.95
C PHE A 241 -4.01 -0.33 -21.13
N ALA A 242 -4.83 -1.32 -20.77
CA ALA A 242 -4.49 -2.73 -20.92
C ALA A 242 -4.41 -3.20 -22.39
N GLU A 243 -5.00 -2.46 -23.33
CA GLU A 243 -4.98 -2.76 -24.78
C GLU A 243 -3.84 -2.01 -25.50
N VAL A 244 -3.66 -0.72 -25.23
CA VAL A 244 -2.77 0.17 -26.01
C VAL A 244 -1.63 0.78 -25.21
N GLY A 245 -1.56 0.54 -23.90
CA GLY A 245 -0.47 1.00 -23.04
C GLY A 245 0.86 0.29 -23.32
N ASP A 246 1.89 0.67 -22.56
CA ASP A 246 3.19 -0.01 -22.66
C ASP A 246 3.03 -1.50 -22.34
N ALA A 247 3.34 -2.36 -23.31
CA ALA A 247 3.11 -3.79 -23.20
C ALA A 247 3.92 -4.43 -22.07
N ALA A 248 5.14 -3.95 -21.81
CA ALA A 248 5.97 -4.48 -20.73
C ALA A 248 5.40 -4.08 -19.37
N ALA A 249 4.88 -2.86 -19.23
CA ALA A 249 4.20 -2.40 -18.02
C ALA A 249 2.92 -3.21 -17.73
N VAL A 250 2.07 -3.41 -18.74
CA VAL A 250 0.82 -4.17 -18.59
C VAL A 250 1.11 -5.63 -18.23
N ASP A 251 2.10 -6.24 -18.89
CA ASP A 251 2.51 -7.61 -18.60
C ASP A 251 3.08 -7.75 -17.19
N PHE A 252 3.95 -6.83 -16.77
CA PHE A 252 4.45 -6.76 -15.40
C PHE A 252 3.31 -6.65 -14.39
N LEU A 253 2.38 -5.71 -14.56
CA LEU A 253 1.26 -5.52 -13.63
C LEU A 253 0.36 -6.76 -13.52
N ARG A 254 0.21 -7.53 -14.60
CA ARG A 254 -0.51 -8.82 -14.58
C ARG A 254 0.28 -9.91 -13.85
N ARG A 255 1.60 -9.96 -14.01
CA ARG A 255 2.48 -10.96 -13.37
C ARG A 255 2.80 -10.64 -11.92
N PHE A 256 2.78 -9.36 -11.55
CA PHE A 256 3.08 -8.86 -10.21
C PHE A 256 2.19 -9.58 -9.19
N SER A 257 2.78 -10.50 -8.46
CA SER A 257 2.11 -11.27 -7.43
C SER A 257 3.16 -11.68 -6.42
N TRP A 258 2.78 -11.65 -5.16
CA TRP A 258 3.71 -11.84 -4.06
C TRP A 258 3.00 -12.28 -2.80
N THR A 259 3.80 -12.62 -1.78
CA THR A 259 3.27 -13.22 -0.57
C THR A 259 2.79 -12.17 0.42
N ALA A 260 1.91 -12.60 1.33
CA ALA A 260 1.52 -11.82 2.50
C ALA A 260 2.73 -11.41 3.37
N GLU A 261 3.75 -12.26 3.44
CA GLU A 261 4.98 -12.00 4.19
C GLU A 261 5.76 -10.82 3.57
N ASP A 262 5.90 -10.82 2.24
CA ASP A 262 6.58 -9.74 1.53
C ASP A 262 5.83 -8.41 1.64
N GLN A 263 4.50 -8.43 1.46
CA GLN A 263 3.66 -7.24 1.61
C GLN A 263 3.79 -6.65 3.02
N ASN A 264 3.69 -7.50 4.05
CA ASN A 264 3.79 -7.06 5.44
C ASN A 264 5.18 -6.54 5.78
N ALA A 265 6.24 -7.16 5.24
CA ALA A 265 7.60 -6.66 5.46
C ALA A 265 7.76 -5.23 4.91
N VAL A 266 7.26 -4.95 3.70
CA VAL A 266 7.30 -3.59 3.14
C VAL A 266 6.36 -2.64 3.89
N ALA A 267 5.17 -3.10 4.28
CA ALA A 267 4.23 -2.30 5.06
C ALA A 267 4.80 -1.91 6.44
N GLU A 268 5.52 -2.82 7.11
CA GLU A 268 6.22 -2.55 8.37
C GLU A 268 7.34 -1.50 8.19
N LEU A 269 8.10 -1.56 7.09
CA LEU A 269 9.10 -0.53 6.78
C LEU A 269 8.45 0.87 6.66
N ILE A 270 7.25 0.95 6.08
CA ILE A 270 6.53 2.20 5.88
C ILE A 270 5.90 2.68 7.20
N ALA A 271 5.03 1.87 7.79
CA ALA A 271 4.20 2.26 8.92
C ALA A 271 4.92 2.15 10.27
N GLY A 272 5.73 1.11 10.47
CA GLY A 272 6.47 0.85 11.70
C GLY A 272 7.82 1.58 11.76
N GLU A 273 8.65 1.45 10.73
CA GLU A 273 9.98 2.08 10.70
C GLU A 273 9.97 3.54 10.16
N GLY A 274 8.89 3.97 9.51
CA GLY A 274 8.73 5.34 9.00
C GLY A 274 9.54 5.65 7.73
N LEU A 275 9.89 4.63 6.94
CA LEU A 275 10.52 4.84 5.62
C LEU A 275 9.50 5.44 4.65
N THR A 276 10.00 6.21 3.67
CA THR A 276 9.16 6.58 2.54
C THR A 276 8.81 5.32 1.73
N PRO A 277 7.63 5.25 1.08
CA PRO A 277 7.26 4.09 0.28
C PRO A 277 8.32 3.73 -0.78
N ALA A 278 8.92 4.73 -1.43
CA ALA A 278 10.00 4.52 -2.39
C ALA A 278 11.26 3.88 -1.77
N ALA A 279 11.66 4.29 -0.56
CA ALA A 279 12.81 3.72 0.12
C ALA A 279 12.53 2.30 0.63
N ALA A 280 11.32 2.02 1.09
CA ALA A 280 10.89 0.69 1.50
C ALA A 280 10.88 -0.28 0.29
N ALA A 281 10.33 0.17 -0.84
CA ALA A 281 10.34 -0.58 -2.09
C ALA A 281 11.76 -0.85 -2.60
N GLU A 282 12.64 0.17 -2.63
CA GLU A 282 14.04 0.03 -3.03
C GLU A 282 14.76 -1.04 -2.21
N ARG A 283 14.58 -1.00 -0.88
CA ARG A 283 15.18 -1.96 0.05
C ARG A 283 14.70 -3.38 -0.26
N TRP A 284 13.39 -3.59 -0.33
CA TRP A 284 12.84 -4.92 -0.58
C TRP A 284 13.23 -5.46 -1.96
N VAL A 285 13.12 -4.66 -3.02
CA VAL A 285 13.48 -5.05 -4.40
C VAL A 285 14.95 -5.44 -4.49
N THR A 286 15.85 -4.68 -3.85
CA THR A 286 17.29 -4.98 -3.82
C THR A 286 17.58 -6.31 -3.12
N GLU A 287 16.80 -6.65 -2.09
CA GLU A 287 16.96 -7.88 -1.32
C GLU A 287 16.30 -9.11 -2.00
N HIS A 288 15.38 -8.89 -2.95
CA HIS A 288 14.55 -9.94 -3.59
C HIS A 288 14.68 -9.97 -5.14
N PRO A 289 15.90 -9.98 -5.71
CA PRO A 289 16.09 -9.85 -7.16
C PRO A 289 15.49 -11.02 -7.96
N ASP A 290 15.50 -12.24 -7.41
CA ASP A 290 14.94 -13.42 -8.08
C ASP A 290 13.41 -13.33 -8.22
N THR A 291 12.74 -12.79 -7.20
CA THR A 291 11.28 -12.56 -7.24
C THR A 291 10.94 -11.52 -8.29
N VAL A 292 11.68 -10.41 -8.33
CA VAL A 292 11.48 -9.33 -9.31
C VAL A 292 11.73 -9.82 -10.73
N ALA A 293 12.79 -10.59 -10.95
CA ALA A 293 13.07 -11.18 -12.26
C ALA A 293 11.90 -12.03 -12.77
N GLY A 294 11.26 -12.81 -11.89
CA GLY A 294 10.10 -13.62 -12.24
C GLY A 294 8.88 -12.82 -12.73
N TRP A 295 8.75 -11.54 -12.35
CA TRP A 295 7.68 -10.67 -12.85
C TRP A 295 7.99 -10.06 -14.23
N LEU A 296 9.27 -10.01 -14.61
CA LEU A 296 9.75 -9.40 -15.84
C LEU A 296 9.92 -10.39 -17.00
N GLU A 297 9.88 -11.70 -16.73
CA GLU A 297 9.94 -12.77 -17.74
C GLU A 297 8.63 -12.95 -18.53
#